data_AF-A0A7X6Z2C4-F1
#
_entry.id   AF-A0A7X6Z2C4-F1
#
_cell.length_a   1.000
_cell.length_b   1.000
_cell.length_c   1.000
_cell.angle_alpha   90.00
_cell.angle_beta   90.00
_cell.angle_gamma   90.00
#
_symmetry.space_group_name_H-M   'P 1'
#
loop_
_entity.id
_entity.type
_entity.pdbx_description
1 polymer ?
#
loop_
_entity_poly.entity_id
_entity_poly.type
_entity_poly.pdbx_seq_one_letter_code
_entity_poly.pdbx_strand_id
1 'polypeptide(L)'
;MGAASMTGTSDIAQIMVQGGIGIAGLIIILLSTVTTTFLDAYSAGVSSASIQTRVSERKVGIAVTVIGIAGAIALPLQNITGFLFIIGSVFAPMIALLISDHYILRKDLSHLAFDRKNIAVWLIGFIAYRYFMKLDLAMGSTIPAMALTIVISLAVAIFSRRLSGEKSVA
;
A
#
# COMPACT_ATOMS: atom_id res chain seq x y z
N MET A 1 -23.72 4.14 -6.70
CA MET A 1 -24.60 3.34 -7.57
C MET A 1 -25.73 4.13 -8.25
N GLY A 2 -26.00 5.40 -7.92
CA GLY A 2 -27.12 6.15 -8.53
C GLY A 2 -26.99 6.45 -10.03
N ALA A 3 -25.79 6.82 -10.52
CA ALA A 3 -25.61 7.14 -11.94
C ALA A 3 -25.59 5.90 -12.85
N ALA A 4 -25.09 4.76 -12.35
CA ALA A 4 -25.07 3.49 -13.09
C ALA A 4 -26.48 2.87 -13.20
N SER A 5 -27.34 3.02 -12.19
CA SER A 5 -28.73 2.55 -12.26
C SER A 5 -29.59 3.39 -13.21
N MET A 6 -29.27 4.67 -13.38
CA MET A 6 -30.00 5.58 -14.29
C MET A 6 -29.63 5.40 -15.76
N THR A 7 -28.41 4.94 -16.04
CA THR A 7 -27.84 4.82 -17.40
C THR A 7 -27.79 3.37 -17.90
N GLY A 8 -28.04 2.39 -17.03
CA GLY A 8 -28.04 0.97 -17.35
C GLY A 8 -26.67 0.38 -17.68
N THR A 9 -25.59 1.14 -17.45
CA THR A 9 -24.21 0.74 -17.80
C THR A 9 -23.29 0.99 -16.60
N SER A 10 -22.27 0.16 -16.44
CA SER A 10 -21.19 0.36 -15.46
C SER A 10 -19.98 1.10 -16.06
N ASP A 11 -20.02 1.39 -17.36
CA ASP A 11 -18.95 2.10 -18.06
C ASP A 11 -19.02 3.59 -17.74
N ILE A 12 -18.01 4.07 -17.02
CA ILE A 12 -17.89 5.46 -16.59
C ILE A 12 -17.93 6.42 -17.78
N ALA A 13 -17.34 6.05 -18.92
CA ALA A 13 -17.35 6.90 -20.12
C ALA A 13 -18.77 7.06 -20.68
N GLN A 14 -19.56 5.98 -20.72
CA GLN A 14 -20.95 6.03 -21.18
C GLN A 14 -21.84 6.81 -20.20
N ILE A 15 -21.63 6.63 -18.89
CA ILE A 15 -22.32 7.39 -17.85
C ILE A 15 -22.08 8.90 -18.01
N MET A 16 -20.84 9.32 -18.28
CA MET A 16 -20.48 10.73 -18.44
C MET A 16 -21.05 11.36 -19.73
N VAL A 17 -21.11 10.59 -20.82
CA VAL A 17 -21.71 11.04 -22.08
C VAL A 17 -23.22 11.21 -21.93
N GLN A 18 -23.91 10.24 -21.31
CA GLN A 18 -25.36 10.34 -21.04
C GLN A 18 -25.70 11.45 -20.04
N GLY A 19 -24.78 11.77 -19.11
CA GLY A 19 -24.89 12.88 -18.16
C GLY A 19 -24.56 14.27 -18.71
N GLY A 20 -24.30 14.42 -20.03
CA GLY A 20 -24.07 15.72 -20.67
C GLY A 20 -22.67 16.32 -20.48
N ILE A 21 -21.76 15.60 -19.83
CA ILE A 21 -20.38 16.05 -19.54
C ILE A 21 -19.32 15.25 -20.30
N GLY A 22 -19.68 14.55 -21.38
CA GLY A 22 -18.82 13.56 -22.04
C GLY A 22 -17.39 14.04 -22.34
N ILE A 23 -17.22 15.16 -23.06
CA ILE A 23 -15.89 15.68 -23.42
C ILE A 23 -15.11 16.16 -22.18
N ALA A 24 -15.75 16.93 -21.30
CA ALA A 24 -15.13 17.42 -20.08
C ALA A 24 -14.70 16.26 -19.16
N GLY A 25 -15.53 15.23 -19.07
CA GLY A 25 -15.29 14.02 -18.31
C GLY A 25 -14.13 13.19 -18.84
N LEU A 26 -14.04 13.02 -20.16
CA LEU A 26 -12.91 12.35 -20.81
C LEU A 26 -11.60 13.09 -20.55
N ILE A 27 -11.58 14.42 -20.63
CA ILE A 27 -10.39 15.23 -20.32
C ILE A 27 -9.98 15.02 -18.86
N ILE A 28 -10.94 15.04 -17.92
CA ILE A 28 -10.67 14.80 -16.50
C ILE A 28 -10.06 13.41 -16.28
N ILE A 29 -10.65 12.37 -16.86
CA ILE A 29 -10.14 10.99 -16.75
C ILE A 29 -8.74 10.88 -17.33
N LEU A 30 -8.50 11.45 -18.50
CA LEU A 30 -7.20 11.43 -19.16
C LEU A 30 -6.13 12.10 -18.30
N LEU A 31 -6.39 13.32 -17.82
CA LEU A 31 -5.45 14.06 -16.97
C LEU A 31 -5.22 13.36 -15.64
N SER A 32 -6.27 12.82 -15.01
CA SER A 32 -6.16 12.06 -13.77
C SER A 32 -5.32 10.78 -13.96
N THR A 33 -5.51 10.07 -15.07
CA THR A 33 -4.78 8.84 -15.39
C THR A 33 -3.30 9.13 -15.66
N VAL A 34 -2.99 10.13 -16.49
CA VAL A 34 -1.61 10.52 -16.80
C VAL A 34 -0.89 10.99 -15.54
N THR A 35 -1.53 11.82 -14.72
CA THR A 35 -0.91 12.35 -13.50
C THR A 35 -0.63 11.23 -12.50
N THR A 36 -1.57 10.31 -12.30
CA THR A 36 -1.41 9.21 -11.34
C THR A 36 -0.35 8.21 -11.80
N THR A 37 -0.39 7.78 -13.07
CA THR A 37 0.61 6.84 -13.62
C THR A 37 2.02 7.43 -13.68
N PHE A 38 2.15 8.74 -13.89
CA PHE A 38 3.42 9.44 -13.76
C PHE A 38 3.94 9.38 -12.32
N LEU A 39 3.10 9.67 -11.32
CA LEU A 39 3.48 9.60 -9.91
C LEU A 39 3.88 8.18 -9.48
N ASP A 40 3.23 7.14 -9.98
CA ASP A 40 3.59 5.75 -9.71
C ASP A 40 5.00 5.41 -10.24
N ALA A 41 5.26 5.74 -11.51
CA ALA A 41 6.57 5.50 -12.14
C ALA A 41 7.68 6.36 -11.50
N TYR A 42 7.38 7.62 -11.18
CA TYR A 42 8.30 8.51 -10.49
C TYR A 42 8.64 8.00 -9.08
N SER A 43 7.63 7.61 -8.31
CA SER A 43 7.82 7.09 -6.95
C SER A 43 8.66 5.82 -6.94
N ALA A 44 8.46 4.92 -7.92
CA ALA A 44 9.30 3.74 -8.08
C ALA A 44 10.75 4.09 -8.48
N GLY A 45 10.93 5.09 -9.35
CA GLY A 45 12.22 5.63 -9.74
C GLY A 45 13.02 6.16 -8.55
N VAL A 46 12.45 7.11 -7.79
CA VAL A 46 13.11 7.70 -6.62
C VAL A 46 13.37 6.66 -5.52
N SER A 47 12.41 5.76 -5.27
CA SER A 47 12.57 4.68 -4.28
C SER A 47 13.72 3.74 -4.64
N SER A 48 13.99 3.52 -5.93
CA SER A 48 15.11 2.70 -6.37
C SER A 48 16.48 3.31 -6.04
N ALA A 49 16.60 4.64 -6.09
CA ALA A 49 17.83 5.34 -5.73
C ALA A 49 18.13 5.24 -4.23
N SER A 50 17.10 5.13 -3.38
CA SER A 50 17.25 4.86 -1.95
C SER A 50 17.76 3.44 -1.65
N ILE A 51 17.47 2.46 -2.52
CA ILE A 51 17.94 1.07 -2.36
C ILE A 51 19.32 0.89 -2.98
N GLN A 52 19.51 1.37 -4.21
CA GLN A 52 20.76 1.23 -4.96
C GLN A 52 21.12 2.51 -5.72
N THR A 53 22.14 3.20 -5.22
CA THR A 53 22.64 4.47 -5.78
C THR A 53 23.22 4.37 -7.19
N ARG A 54 23.45 3.15 -7.70
CA ARG A 54 24.05 2.91 -9.02
C ARG A 54 23.05 2.94 -10.18
N VAL A 55 21.75 2.93 -9.90
CA VAL A 55 20.72 2.88 -10.94
C VAL A 55 20.08 4.25 -11.10
N SER A 56 19.95 4.73 -12.34
CA SER A 56 19.28 6.00 -12.64
C SER A 56 17.78 5.88 -12.41
N GLU A 57 17.22 6.78 -11.58
CA GLU A 57 15.78 6.90 -11.31
C GLU A 57 14.96 6.95 -12.61
N ARG A 58 15.43 7.69 -13.62
CA ARG A 58 14.79 7.79 -14.93
C ARG A 58 14.72 6.45 -15.65
N LYS A 59 15.78 5.65 -15.60
CA LYS A 59 15.80 4.32 -16.24
C LYS A 59 14.81 3.37 -15.56
N VAL A 60 14.74 3.42 -14.22
CA VAL A 60 13.78 2.62 -13.46
C VAL A 60 12.35 3.06 -13.74
N GLY A 61 12.07 4.36 -13.74
CA GLY A 61 10.74 4.89 -14.08
C GLY A 61 10.27 4.41 -15.45
N ILE A 62 11.13 4.50 -16.49
CA ILE A 62 10.82 3.98 -17.83
C ILE A 62 10.55 2.47 -17.80
N ALA A 63 11.40 1.70 -17.11
CA ALA A 63 11.22 0.25 -17.01
C ALA A 63 9.89 -0.12 -16.34
N VAL A 64 9.53 0.57 -15.25
CA VAL A 64 8.27 0.39 -14.54
C VAL A 64 7.07 0.74 -15.43
N THR A 65 7.16 1.81 -16.23
CA THR A 65 6.11 2.15 -17.21
C THR A 65 5.93 1.04 -18.25
N VAL A 66 7.01 0.51 -18.81
CA VAL A 66 6.95 -0.58 -19.80
C VAL A 66 6.36 -1.85 -19.18
N ILE A 67 6.77 -2.21 -17.97
CA ILE A 67 6.21 -3.35 -17.23
C ILE A 67 4.72 -3.13 -16.94
N GLY A 68 4.33 -1.91 -16.55
CA GLY A 68 2.94 -1.53 -16.32
C GLY A 68 2.07 -1.69 -17.58
N ILE A 69 2.57 -1.24 -18.73
CA ILE A 69 1.90 -1.43 -20.04
C ILE A 69 1.76 -2.91 -20.37
N ALA A 70 2.84 -3.69 -20.23
CA ALA A 70 2.79 -5.13 -20.47
C ALA A 70 1.80 -5.84 -19.52
N GLY A 71 1.78 -5.45 -18.25
CA GLY A 71 0.84 -5.95 -17.25
C GLY A 71 -0.61 -5.60 -17.58
N ALA A 72 -0.87 -4.38 -18.04
CA ALA A 72 -2.21 -3.96 -18.46
C ALA A 72 -2.74 -4.76 -19.66
N ILE A 73 -1.86 -5.20 -20.55
CA ILE A 73 -2.22 -6.06 -21.69
C ILE A 73 -2.43 -7.52 -21.25
N ALA A 74 -1.60 -8.03 -20.33
CA ALA A 74 -1.57 -9.44 -19.97
C ALA A 74 -2.52 -9.83 -18.82
N LEU A 75 -2.88 -8.90 -17.93
CA LEU A 75 -3.65 -9.19 -16.72
C LEU A 75 -5.15 -8.94 -16.90
N PRO A 76 -6.03 -9.80 -16.33
CA PRO A 76 -7.47 -9.58 -16.33
C PRO A 76 -7.85 -8.47 -15.33
N LEU A 77 -7.85 -7.22 -15.79
CA LEU A 77 -8.11 -6.03 -14.96
C LEU A 77 -9.53 -6.01 -14.35
N GLN A 78 -10.47 -6.80 -14.90
CA GLN A 78 -11.82 -6.95 -14.37
C GLN A 78 -11.85 -7.67 -13.01
N ASN A 79 -10.78 -8.41 -12.65
CA ASN A 79 -10.65 -9.10 -11.36
C ASN A 79 -9.33 -8.74 -10.65
N ILE A 80 -9.03 -7.44 -10.57
CA ILE A 80 -7.80 -6.95 -9.94
C ILE A 80 -7.83 -7.02 -8.40
N THR A 81 -9.00 -7.27 -7.79
CA THR A 81 -9.20 -7.26 -6.34
C THR A 81 -8.25 -8.20 -5.60
N GLY A 82 -7.97 -9.39 -6.16
CA GLY A 82 -7.02 -10.34 -5.56
C GLY A 82 -5.61 -9.76 -5.43
N PHE A 83 -5.15 -9.07 -6.49
CA PHE A 83 -3.86 -8.37 -6.50
C PHE A 83 -3.83 -7.22 -5.49
N LEU A 84 -4.91 -6.41 -5.44
CA LEU A 84 -5.04 -5.30 -4.48
C LEU A 84 -4.95 -5.78 -3.03
N PHE A 85 -5.52 -6.94 -2.73
CA PHE A 85 -5.42 -7.51 -1.39
C PHE A 85 -4.03 -8.06 -1.06
N ILE A 86 -3.28 -8.54 -2.05
CA ILE A 86 -1.89 -8.97 -1.84
C ILE A 86 -1.03 -7.76 -1.48
N ILE A 87 -1.08 -6.68 -2.27
CA ILE A 87 -0.33 -5.46 -1.96
C ILE A 87 -0.80 -4.85 -0.64
N GLY A 88 -2.10 -4.85 -0.36
CA GLY A 88 -2.68 -4.38 0.90
C GLY A 88 -2.14 -5.15 2.11
N SER A 89 -1.99 -6.48 2.00
CA SER A 89 -1.43 -7.32 3.06
C SER A 89 0.04 -7.05 3.36
N VAL A 90 0.81 -6.53 2.38
CA VAL A 90 2.20 -6.13 2.56
C VAL A 90 2.31 -4.74 3.20
N PHE A 91 1.58 -3.76 2.65
CA PHE A 91 1.70 -2.36 3.05
C PHE A 91 1.02 -2.04 4.38
N ALA A 92 -0.11 -2.66 4.70
CA ALA A 92 -0.84 -2.34 5.93
C ALA A 92 -0.03 -2.65 7.21
N PRO A 93 0.57 -3.85 7.38
CA PRO A 93 1.46 -4.12 8.50
C PRO A 93 2.73 -3.25 8.50
N MET A 94 3.23 -2.87 7.32
CA MET A 94 4.41 -2.00 7.20
C MET A 94 4.14 -0.59 7.73
N ILE A 95 2.99 0.00 7.37
CA ILE A 95 2.55 1.30 7.90
C ILE A 95 2.27 1.20 9.41
N ALA A 96 1.67 0.10 9.87
CA ALA A 96 1.44 -0.14 11.29
C ALA A 96 2.75 -0.14 12.10
N LEU A 97 3.81 -0.76 11.58
CA LEU A 97 5.14 -0.71 12.19
C LEU A 97 5.75 0.69 12.15
N LEU A 98 5.64 1.40 11.01
CA LEU A 98 6.10 2.79 10.91
C LEU A 98 5.46 3.67 11.99
N ILE A 99 4.14 3.57 12.18
CA ILE A 99 3.40 4.32 13.20
C ILE A 99 3.87 3.90 14.60
N SER A 100 3.96 2.59 14.86
CA SER A 100 4.33 2.08 16.17
C SER A 100 5.75 2.48 16.58
N ASP A 101 6.72 2.34 15.69
CA ASP A 101 8.11 2.60 16.02
C ASP A 101 8.46 4.07 16.05
N HIS A 102 7.95 4.87 15.11
CA HIS A 102 8.28 6.28 15.03
C HIS A 102 7.48 7.12 16.04
N TYR A 103 6.15 6.94 16.08
CA TYR A 103 5.29 7.82 16.89
C TYR A 103 5.05 7.32 18.31
N ILE A 104 4.88 6.00 18.51
CA ILE A 104 4.54 5.45 19.84
C ILE A 104 5.80 5.12 20.64
N LEU A 105 6.67 4.27 20.09
CA LEU A 105 7.85 3.77 20.80
C LEU A 105 9.05 4.70 20.70
N ARG A 106 9.03 5.63 19.73
CA ARG A 106 10.09 6.58 19.41
C ARG A 106 11.46 5.90 19.30
N LYS A 107 11.49 4.72 18.65
CA LYS A 107 12.73 3.99 18.42
C LYS A 107 13.53 4.70 17.34
N ASP A 108 14.81 4.94 17.61
CA ASP A 108 15.76 5.25 16.56
C ASP A 108 16.33 3.94 15.99
N LEU A 109 15.85 3.54 14.82
CA LEU A 109 16.34 2.36 14.09
C LEU A 109 17.24 2.75 12.91
N SER A 110 17.63 4.02 12.81
CA SER A 110 18.38 4.54 11.64
C SER A 110 19.75 3.90 11.48
N HIS A 111 20.32 3.35 12.56
CA HIS A 111 21.61 2.66 12.58
C HIS A 111 21.53 1.18 12.18
N LEU A 112 20.33 0.61 12.08
CA LEU A 112 20.10 -0.79 11.73
C LEU A 112 19.60 -0.89 10.29
N ALA A 113 20.35 -1.60 9.44
CA ALA A 113 19.88 -1.91 8.09
C ALA A 113 18.67 -2.84 8.09
N PHE A 114 18.59 -3.76 9.07
CA PHE A 114 17.49 -4.74 9.19
C PHE A 114 17.19 -5.06 10.66
N ASP A 115 16.02 -4.65 11.15
CA ASP A 115 15.50 -5.11 12.46
C ASP A 115 14.74 -6.43 12.28
N ARG A 116 15.36 -7.53 12.74
CA ARG A 116 14.78 -8.88 12.68
C ARG A 116 13.45 -8.99 13.43
N LYS A 117 13.26 -8.23 14.51
CA LYS A 117 12.02 -8.24 15.30
C LYS A 117 10.90 -7.64 14.47
N ASN A 118 11.13 -6.48 13.87
CA ASN A 118 10.15 -5.81 13.03
C ASN A 118 9.80 -6.61 11.78
N ILE A 119 10.78 -7.28 11.16
CA ILE A 119 10.52 -8.19 10.03
C ILE A 119 9.63 -9.35 10.45
N ALA A 120 9.87 -9.94 11.63
CA ALA A 120 9.02 -11.00 12.15
C ALA A 120 7.59 -10.50 12.46
N VAL A 121 7.46 -9.34 13.10
CA VAL A 121 6.15 -8.73 13.39
C VAL A 121 5.41 -8.36 12.09
N TRP A 122 6.11 -7.84 11.10
CA TRP A 122 5.57 -7.57 9.76
C TRP A 122 5.04 -8.84 9.10
N LEU A 123 5.81 -9.94 9.13
CA LEU A 123 5.40 -11.22 8.55
C LEU A 123 4.14 -11.77 9.26
N ILE A 124 4.08 -11.65 10.58
CA ILE A 124 2.88 -12.05 11.35
C ILE A 124 1.68 -11.18 10.94
N GLY A 125 1.86 -9.86 10.80
CA GLY A 125 0.82 -8.95 10.33
C GLY A 125 0.35 -9.27 8.91
N PHE A 126 1.26 -9.64 8.01
CA PHE A 126 0.95 -10.08 6.64
C PHE A 126 0.08 -11.36 6.65
N ILE A 127 0.48 -12.36 7.42
CA ILE A 127 -0.28 -13.62 7.56
C ILE A 127 -1.65 -13.35 8.18
N ALA A 128 -1.71 -12.51 9.22
CA ALA A 128 -2.94 -12.13 9.89
C ALA A 128 -3.91 -11.39 8.94
N TYR A 129 -3.42 -10.45 8.14
CA TYR A 129 -4.23 -9.79 7.10
C TYR A 129 -4.87 -10.83 6.18
N ARG A 130 -4.07 -11.80 5.73
CA ARG A 130 -4.55 -12.84 4.81
C ARG A 130 -5.52 -13.83 5.45
N TYR A 131 -5.42 -14.03 6.76
CA TYR A 131 -6.41 -14.76 7.54
C TYR A 131 -7.71 -13.95 7.72
N PHE A 132 -7.59 -12.66 8.06
CA PHE A 132 -8.73 -11.75 8.25
C PHE A 132 -9.53 -11.52 6.99
N MET A 133 -8.96 -11.75 5.81
CA MET A 133 -9.72 -11.76 4.56
C MET A 133 -10.71 -12.92 4.44
N LYS A 134 -10.54 -13.99 5.21
CA LYS A 134 -11.51 -15.10 5.27
C LYS A 134 -12.64 -14.81 6.25
N LEU A 135 -12.46 -13.81 7.11
CA LEU A 135 -13.44 -13.39 8.10
C LEU A 135 -14.20 -12.20 7.52
N ASP A 136 -15.52 -12.31 7.39
CA ASP A 136 -16.35 -11.25 6.83
C ASP A 136 -16.55 -10.14 7.88
N LEU A 137 -15.47 -9.38 8.10
CA LEU A 137 -15.38 -8.35 9.15
C LEU A 137 -16.03 -7.05 8.66
N ALA A 138 -16.91 -6.48 9.48
CA ALA A 138 -17.65 -5.25 9.15
C ALA A 138 -16.75 -4.04 8.80
N MET A 139 -15.51 -4.01 9.29
CA MET A 139 -14.54 -2.92 9.05
C MET A 139 -13.49 -3.26 7.96
N GLY A 140 -13.63 -4.40 7.28
CA GLY A 140 -12.63 -4.94 6.38
C GLY A 140 -11.39 -5.49 7.08
N SER A 141 -10.48 -6.12 6.33
CA SER A 141 -9.32 -6.84 6.88
C SER A 141 -8.13 -5.93 7.25
N THR A 142 -8.07 -4.72 6.68
CA THR A 142 -6.94 -3.79 6.84
C THR A 142 -6.84 -3.22 8.26
N ILE A 143 -7.93 -2.69 8.81
CA ILE A 143 -7.92 -2.06 10.15
C ILE A 143 -7.54 -3.07 11.23
N PRO A 144 -8.15 -4.27 11.29
CA PRO A 144 -7.79 -5.28 12.29
C PRO A 144 -6.34 -5.76 12.14
N ALA A 145 -5.84 -5.92 10.91
CA ALA A 145 -4.46 -6.33 10.67
C ALA A 145 -3.46 -5.28 11.18
N MET A 146 -3.72 -3.99 10.93
CA MET A 146 -2.89 -2.90 11.44
C MET A 146 -2.91 -2.85 12.97
N ALA A 147 -4.10 -2.92 13.58
CA ALA A 147 -4.25 -2.91 15.03
C ALA A 147 -3.48 -4.07 15.69
N LEU A 148 -3.61 -5.28 15.15
CA LEU A 148 -2.88 -6.45 15.63
C LEU A 148 -1.36 -6.24 15.50
N THR A 149 -0.89 -5.75 14.36
CA THR A 149 0.54 -5.52 14.12
C THR A 149 1.12 -4.50 15.11
N ILE A 150 0.40 -3.42 15.41
CA ILE A 150 0.80 -2.43 16.42
C ILE A 150 0.87 -3.08 17.80
N VAL A 151 -0.16 -3.82 18.22
CA VAL A 151 -0.19 -4.48 19.53
C VAL A 151 0.98 -5.43 19.71
N ILE A 152 1.29 -6.24 18.68
CA ILE A 152 2.42 -7.17 18.71
C ILE A 152 3.74 -6.40 18.78
N SER A 153 3.92 -5.33 17.99
CA SER A 153 5.13 -4.50 18.03
C SER A 153 5.37 -3.92 19.43
N LEU A 154 4.32 -3.39 20.06
CA LEU A 154 4.39 -2.86 21.43
C LEU A 154 4.74 -3.95 22.44
N ALA A 155 4.11 -5.12 22.36
CA ALA A 155 4.39 -6.25 23.25
C ALA A 155 5.85 -6.72 23.13
N VAL A 156 6.36 -6.85 21.90
CA VAL A 156 7.76 -7.22 21.63
C VAL A 156 8.71 -6.16 22.19
N ALA A 157 8.40 -4.87 22.01
CA ALA A 157 9.20 -3.78 22.53
C ALA A 157 9.26 -3.80 24.06
N ILE A 158 8.12 -3.94 24.73
CA ILE A 158 8.03 -4.02 26.20
C ILE A 158 8.82 -5.22 26.72
N PHE A 159 8.67 -6.40 26.11
CA PHE A 159 9.38 -7.60 26.53
C PHE A 159 10.90 -7.46 26.33
N SER A 160 11.32 -6.87 25.20
CA SER A 160 12.74 -6.64 24.95
C SER A 160 13.37 -5.64 25.93
N ARG A 161 12.66 -4.57 26.31
CA ARG A 161 13.12 -3.62 27.34
C ARG A 161 13.26 -4.29 28.71
N ARG A 162 12.32 -5.17 29.07
CA ARG A 162 12.38 -5.94 30.33
C ARG A 162 13.58 -6.89 30.38
N LEU A 163 13.93 -7.52 29.26
CA LEU A 163 15.10 -8.40 29.16
C LEU A 163 16.42 -7.64 29.16
N SER A 164 16.46 -6.45 28.55
CA SER A 164 17.68 -5.63 28.47
C SER A 164 17.97 -4.81 29.74
N GLY A 165 17.09 -4.81 30.74
CA GLY A 165 17.33 -4.15 32.04
C GLY A 165 17.43 -2.62 31.99
N GLU A 166 17.21 -1.99 30.83
CA GLU A 166 17.22 -0.52 30.69
C GLU A 166 15.98 0.07 31.37
N LYS A 167 16.21 0.62 32.57
CA LYS A 167 15.29 1.56 33.20
C LYS A 167 15.13 2.76 32.27
N SER A 168 13.90 2.96 31.80
CA SER A 168 13.44 4.16 31.10
C SER A 168 13.98 5.43 31.76
N VAL A 169 14.83 6.17 31.06
CA VAL A 169 14.98 7.60 31.34
C VAL A 169 13.92 8.30 30.51
N ALA A 170 13.08 9.03 31.23
CA ALA A 170 11.90 9.77 30.76
C ALA A 170 12.25 10.85 29.74
#